data_AF-A0A9D7Q071-F1
#
_entry.id   AF-A0A9D7Q071-F1
#
_cell.length_a   1.000
_cell.length_b   1.000
_cell.length_c   1.000
_cell.angle_alpha   90.00
_cell.angle_beta   90.00
_cell.angle_gamma   90.00
#
_symmetry.space_group_name_H-M   'P 1'
#
loop_
_entity.id
_entity.type
_entity.pdbx_description
1 polymer ?
#
loop_
_entity_poly.entity_id
_entity_poly.type
_entity_poly.pdbx_seq_one_letter_code
_entity_poly.pdbx_strand_id
1 'polypeptide(L)'
;MKKFSYLGVVLLFSVLCYSQGKTYYSQADGNVNNLSNWNTSPSGGGTSPTNFSSGDIFEINHIMTANAQWVVSGTGSKVVIKANKSFTSSGSYDHALKLDIEDAGTYIHTSGSSLQSDKRHFWHIKQFPDKRSIRI
;
A
#
# COMPACT_ATOMS: atom_id res chain seq x y z
N MET A 1 20.99 50.60 -22.51
CA MET A 1 19.70 50.02 -22.07
C MET A 1 19.80 48.51 -22.22
N LYS A 2 19.49 47.80 -21.14
CA LYS A 2 19.88 46.41 -20.86
C LYS A 2 19.07 45.43 -21.74
N LYS A 3 19.73 44.73 -22.66
CA LYS A 3 19.13 43.58 -23.37
C LYS A 3 19.12 42.41 -22.40
N PHE A 4 18.08 42.32 -21.57
CA PHE A 4 17.94 41.23 -20.62
C PHE A 4 17.74 39.92 -21.38
N SER A 5 18.62 38.98 -21.08
CA SER A 5 18.66 37.62 -21.63
C SER A 5 17.40 36.85 -21.23
N TYR A 6 16.44 36.74 -22.15
CA TYR A 6 15.27 35.87 -21.99
C TYR A 6 15.62 34.38 -22.08
N LEU A 7 16.84 34.04 -22.55
CA LEU A 7 17.31 32.67 -22.68
C LEU A 7 17.55 31.98 -21.33
N GLY A 8 17.98 32.75 -20.30
CA GLY A 8 18.22 32.23 -18.96
C GLY A 8 16.95 31.95 -18.15
N VAL A 9 15.85 32.65 -18.45
CA VAL A 9 14.56 32.49 -17.73
C VAL A 9 13.79 31.27 -18.23
N VAL A 10 13.92 30.92 -19.51
CA VAL A 10 13.27 29.72 -20.09
C VAL A 10 13.93 28.43 -19.60
N LEU A 11 15.26 28.43 -19.38
CA LEU A 11 16.00 27.26 -18.90
C LEU A 11 15.76 26.94 -17.41
N LEU A 12 15.33 27.93 -16.62
CA LEU A 12 15.02 27.76 -15.20
C LEU A 12 13.60 27.20 -14.95
N PHE A 13 12.73 27.25 -15.97
CA PHE A 13 11.34 26.79 -15.89
C PHE A 13 11.15 25.35 -16.42
N SER A 14 12.16 24.77 -17.06
CA SER A 14 12.07 23.45 -17.70
C SER A 14 12.39 22.25 -16.80
N VAL A 15 12.80 22.45 -15.54
CA VAL A 15 13.32 21.36 -14.67
C VAL A 15 12.38 21.01 -13.50
N LEU A 16 11.08 21.21 -13.67
CA LEU A 16 10.06 20.77 -12.69
C LEU A 16 8.90 20.04 -13.38
N CYS A 17 9.19 19.13 -14.31
CA CYS A 17 8.27 18.02 -14.52
C CYS A 17 8.44 17.07 -13.33
N TYR A 18 7.74 17.33 -12.24
CA TYR A 18 7.47 16.28 -11.25
C TYR A 18 6.75 15.17 -12.01
N SER A 19 7.44 14.06 -12.26
CA SER A 19 6.80 12.85 -12.73
C SER A 19 5.87 12.40 -11.63
N GLN A 20 4.59 12.75 -11.74
CA GLN A 20 3.54 12.26 -10.86
C GLN A 20 3.52 10.74 -10.99
N GLY A 21 3.55 10.01 -9.88
CA GLY A 21 3.40 8.55 -9.88
C GLY A 21 2.12 8.15 -10.62
N LYS A 22 2.17 7.05 -11.36
CA LYS A 22 1.00 6.48 -12.04
C LYS A 22 0.20 5.63 -11.06
N THR A 23 -1.08 5.40 -11.39
CA THR A 23 -1.90 4.38 -10.72
C THR A 23 -1.96 3.14 -11.59
N TYR A 24 -1.63 1.99 -11.00
CA TYR A 24 -1.77 0.68 -11.60
C TYR A 24 -2.82 -0.13 -10.87
N TYR A 25 -3.65 -0.84 -11.61
CA TYR A 25 -4.75 -1.65 -11.13
C TYR A 25 -4.41 -3.11 -11.36
N SER A 26 -4.69 -3.98 -10.39
CA SER A 26 -4.57 -5.42 -10.65
C SER A 26 -5.56 -5.86 -11.75
N GLN A 27 -5.23 -6.90 -12.49
CA GLN A 27 -5.95 -7.28 -13.71
C GLN A 27 -6.62 -8.65 -13.63
N ALA A 28 -6.20 -9.44 -12.65
CA ALA A 28 -6.76 -10.75 -12.35
C ALA A 28 -6.34 -11.13 -10.92
N ASP A 29 -6.98 -12.17 -10.40
CA ASP A 29 -6.52 -12.82 -9.17
C ASP A 29 -5.11 -13.40 -9.39
N GLY A 30 -4.24 -13.26 -8.40
CA GLY A 30 -2.89 -13.81 -8.49
C GLY A 30 -1.87 -13.08 -7.65
N ASN A 31 -0.61 -13.18 -8.08
CA ASN A 31 0.52 -12.73 -7.28
C ASN A 31 0.79 -11.22 -7.40
N VAL A 32 0.88 -10.50 -6.28
CA VAL A 32 1.18 -9.05 -6.25
C VAL A 32 2.58 -8.71 -6.79
N ASN A 33 3.54 -9.63 -6.67
CA ASN A 33 4.91 -9.43 -7.13
C ASN A 33 5.08 -9.48 -8.65
N ASN A 34 4.08 -10.00 -9.38
CA ASN A 34 4.17 -10.12 -10.83
C ASN A 34 3.73 -8.83 -11.53
N LEU A 35 4.65 -8.13 -12.18
CA LEU A 35 4.39 -6.89 -12.92
C LEU A 35 3.30 -7.05 -14.00
N SER A 36 3.17 -8.22 -14.61
CA SER A 36 2.14 -8.46 -15.64
C SER A 36 0.71 -8.49 -15.10
N ASN A 37 0.55 -8.61 -13.77
CA ASN A 37 -0.76 -8.57 -13.13
C ASN A 37 -1.28 -7.14 -12.95
N TRP A 38 -0.51 -6.15 -13.35
CA TRP A 38 -0.81 -4.74 -13.15
C TRP A 38 -0.82 -3.99 -14.48
N ASN A 39 -1.73 -3.05 -14.64
CA ASN A 39 -1.64 -2.05 -15.72
C ASN A 39 -2.38 -0.76 -15.36
N THR A 40 -2.20 0.29 -16.17
CA THR A 40 -2.77 1.63 -15.93
C THR A 40 -4.28 1.77 -16.20
N SER A 41 -4.94 0.73 -16.70
CA SER A 41 -6.35 0.73 -17.08
C SER A 41 -7.15 -0.18 -16.14
N PRO A 42 -8.14 0.33 -15.40
CA PRO A 42 -8.95 -0.50 -14.51
C PRO A 42 -9.65 -1.68 -15.21
N SER A 43 -9.94 -1.54 -16.50
CA SER A 43 -10.66 -2.52 -17.33
C SER A 43 -9.77 -3.29 -18.30
N GLY A 44 -8.44 -3.21 -18.16
CA GLY A 44 -7.50 -3.87 -19.07
C GLY A 44 -7.06 -3.03 -20.27
N GLY A 45 -6.04 -3.55 -20.98
CA GLY A 45 -5.45 -2.91 -22.16
C GLY A 45 -4.47 -1.76 -21.88
N GLY A 46 -4.16 -1.49 -20.60
CA GLY A 46 -3.18 -0.47 -20.20
C GLY A 46 -1.72 -0.94 -20.30
N THR A 47 -0.79 -0.08 -19.90
CA THR A 47 0.64 -0.44 -19.83
C THR A 47 0.99 -0.99 -18.45
N SER A 48 1.82 -2.04 -18.41
CA SER A 48 2.33 -2.58 -17.15
C SER A 48 3.40 -1.69 -16.51
N PRO A 49 3.53 -1.72 -15.17
CA PRO A 49 4.61 -1.05 -14.47
C PRO A 49 5.95 -1.69 -14.83
N THR A 50 7.02 -0.90 -14.79
CA THR A 50 8.39 -1.40 -14.96
C THR A 50 8.99 -1.89 -13.64
N ASN A 51 8.49 -1.41 -12.50
CA ASN A 51 8.92 -1.76 -11.16
C ASN A 51 7.86 -1.34 -10.11
N PHE A 52 8.13 -1.59 -8.83
CA PHE A 52 7.32 -1.17 -7.69
C PHE A 52 7.93 -0.01 -6.87
N SER A 53 8.99 0.63 -7.37
CA SER A 53 9.82 1.60 -6.63
C SER A 53 9.78 3.03 -7.20
N SER A 54 8.96 3.27 -8.22
CA SER A 54 8.90 4.56 -8.93
C SER A 54 8.00 5.61 -8.25
N GLY A 55 7.47 5.34 -7.05
CA GLY A 55 6.53 6.26 -6.39
C GLY A 55 5.08 6.11 -6.86
N ASP A 56 4.75 4.97 -7.47
CA ASP A 56 3.43 4.69 -8.05
C ASP A 56 2.41 4.22 -6.99
N ILE A 57 1.13 4.32 -7.36
CA ILE A 57 0.00 3.79 -6.59
C ILE A 57 -0.42 2.45 -7.19
N PHE A 58 -0.62 1.45 -6.35
CA PHE A 58 -1.07 0.10 -6.74
C PHE A 58 -2.43 -0.20 -6.12
N GLU A 59 -3.49 -0.23 -6.92
CA GLU A 59 -4.84 -0.56 -6.50
C GLU A 59 -5.15 -2.04 -6.70
N ILE A 60 -5.42 -2.74 -5.60
CA ILE A 60 -5.85 -4.13 -5.56
C ILE A 60 -7.38 -4.16 -5.72
N ASN A 61 -7.83 -4.32 -6.97
CA ASN A 61 -9.23 -4.52 -7.37
C ASN A 61 -9.58 -6.01 -7.60
N HIS A 62 -8.67 -6.92 -7.28
CA HIS A 62 -8.81 -8.39 -7.38
C HIS A 62 -8.37 -9.08 -6.07
N ILE A 63 -8.51 -10.41 -5.98
CA ILE A 63 -7.98 -11.21 -4.87
C ILE A 63 -6.51 -11.52 -5.14
N MET A 64 -5.63 -10.92 -4.36
CA MET A 64 -4.19 -11.02 -4.59
C MET A 64 -3.47 -11.77 -3.47
N THR A 65 -2.37 -12.45 -3.82
CA THR A 65 -1.49 -13.13 -2.87
C THR A 65 -0.06 -12.66 -3.00
N ALA A 66 0.74 -12.79 -1.93
CA ALA A 66 2.19 -12.67 -1.99
C ALA A 66 2.85 -13.99 -1.61
N ASN A 67 3.77 -14.45 -2.46
CA ASN A 67 4.63 -15.62 -2.21
C ASN A 67 6.11 -15.23 -1.99
N ALA A 68 6.38 -13.93 -1.88
CA ALA A 68 7.68 -13.35 -1.62
C ALA A 68 7.49 -11.98 -0.97
N GLN A 69 8.57 -11.39 -0.47
CA GLN A 69 8.56 -10.00 -0.01
C GLN A 69 8.11 -9.08 -1.16
N TRP A 70 7.15 -8.21 -0.86
CA TRP A 70 6.69 -7.17 -1.79
C TRP A 70 6.99 -5.80 -1.19
N VAL A 71 7.76 -5.02 -1.93
CA VAL A 71 8.23 -3.68 -1.53
C VAL A 71 7.69 -2.67 -2.54
N VAL A 72 6.88 -1.74 -2.04
CA VAL A 72 6.30 -0.65 -2.84
C VAL A 72 6.82 0.67 -2.30
N SER A 73 7.74 1.29 -3.04
CA SER A 73 8.56 2.40 -2.56
C SER A 73 8.63 3.55 -3.57
N GLY A 74 9.35 4.60 -3.19
CA GLY A 74 9.38 5.87 -3.90
C GLY A 74 8.50 6.92 -3.25
N THR A 75 8.78 8.19 -3.54
CA THR A 75 8.01 9.31 -2.98
C THR A 75 6.60 9.28 -3.54
N GLY A 76 5.59 9.27 -2.67
CA GLY A 76 4.18 9.20 -3.06
C GLY A 76 3.64 7.78 -3.27
N SER A 77 4.47 6.74 -3.15
CA SER A 77 4.01 5.36 -3.34
C SER A 77 2.94 4.95 -2.34
N LYS A 78 2.01 4.11 -2.80
CA LYS A 78 0.92 3.58 -1.98
C LYS A 78 0.35 2.29 -2.55
N VAL A 79 -0.12 1.40 -1.68
CA VAL A 79 -1.00 0.29 -2.03
C VAL A 79 -2.40 0.58 -1.49
N VAL A 80 -3.42 0.38 -2.32
CA VAL A 80 -4.82 0.54 -1.94
C VAL A 80 -5.54 -0.79 -2.13
N ILE A 81 -6.09 -1.36 -1.07
CA ILE A 81 -6.98 -2.53 -1.19
C ILE A 81 -8.40 -2.01 -1.37
N LYS A 82 -8.97 -2.26 -2.55
CA LYS A 82 -10.32 -1.77 -2.89
C LYS A 82 -11.39 -2.52 -2.12
N ALA A 83 -12.58 -1.93 -2.12
CA ALA A 83 -13.71 -2.49 -1.40
C ALA A 83 -14.01 -3.95 -1.81
N ASN A 84 -14.26 -4.80 -0.80
CA ASN A 84 -14.52 -6.23 -0.98
C ASN A 84 -13.41 -6.98 -1.76
N LYS A 85 -12.17 -6.54 -1.64
CA LYS A 85 -10.98 -7.22 -2.20
C LYS A 85 -10.01 -7.59 -1.10
N SER A 86 -9.10 -8.51 -1.41
CA SER A 86 -8.18 -9.05 -0.42
C SER A 86 -6.76 -9.14 -0.94
N PHE A 87 -5.84 -8.90 -0.02
CA PHE A 87 -4.42 -9.17 -0.20
C PHE A 87 -3.95 -10.13 0.89
N THR A 88 -3.56 -11.34 0.51
CA THR A 88 -3.12 -12.39 1.42
C THR A 88 -1.63 -12.68 1.26
N SER A 89 -0.85 -12.46 2.31
CA SER A 89 0.54 -12.88 2.38
C SER A 89 0.62 -14.31 2.95
N SER A 90 1.03 -15.28 2.12
CA SER A 90 1.05 -16.70 2.48
C SER A 90 2.35 -17.14 3.16
N GLY A 91 2.99 -16.25 3.91
CA GLY A 91 4.22 -16.51 4.65
C GLY A 91 4.67 -15.31 5.48
N SER A 92 5.70 -15.51 6.32
CA SER A 92 6.31 -14.44 7.12
C SER A 92 7.22 -13.56 6.26
N TYR A 93 6.63 -12.77 5.36
CA TYR A 93 7.36 -11.79 4.54
C TYR A 93 7.28 -10.38 5.16
N ASP A 94 8.42 -9.72 5.28
CA ASP A 94 8.49 -8.34 5.77
C ASP A 94 8.15 -7.34 4.65
N HIS A 95 6.86 -7.19 4.34
CA HIS A 95 6.40 -6.27 3.30
C HIS A 95 6.66 -4.81 3.69
N ALA A 96 7.27 -4.05 2.77
CA ALA A 96 7.49 -2.61 2.95
C ALA A 96 6.52 -1.82 2.06
N LEU A 97 5.35 -1.50 2.61
CA LEU A 97 4.21 -0.89 1.90
C LEU A 97 3.64 0.26 2.73
N LYS A 98 3.09 1.28 2.04
CA LYS A 98 2.13 2.22 2.64
C LYS A 98 0.74 1.76 2.20
N LEU A 99 -0.12 1.40 3.13
CA LEU A 99 -1.37 0.69 2.84
C LEU A 99 -2.60 1.52 3.22
N ASP A 100 -3.49 1.75 2.26
CA ASP A 100 -4.88 2.16 2.50
C ASP A 100 -5.79 0.95 2.23
N ILE A 101 -6.79 0.75 3.08
CA ILE A 101 -7.79 -0.32 2.94
C ILE A 101 -9.17 0.33 2.89
N GLU A 102 -9.90 0.13 1.80
CA GLU A 102 -11.26 0.64 1.61
C GLU A 102 -12.32 -0.27 2.28
N ASP A 103 -13.59 0.13 2.20
CA ASP A 103 -14.71 -0.54 2.88
C ASP A 103 -14.76 -2.06 2.61
N ALA A 104 -14.79 -2.86 3.67
CA ALA A 104 -14.71 -4.33 3.61
C ALA A 104 -13.49 -4.91 2.85
N GLY A 105 -12.46 -4.12 2.55
CA GLY A 105 -11.17 -4.60 2.08
C GLY A 105 -10.44 -5.36 3.17
N THR A 106 -9.64 -6.36 2.80
CA THR A 106 -8.93 -7.20 3.79
C THR A 106 -7.45 -7.36 3.44
N TYR A 107 -6.58 -7.10 4.41
CA TYR A 107 -5.19 -7.54 4.37
C TYR A 107 -4.99 -8.69 5.34
N ILE A 108 -4.54 -9.84 4.84
CA ILE A 108 -4.29 -11.04 5.64
C ILE A 108 -2.78 -11.28 5.62
N HIS A 109 -2.15 -11.21 6.79
CA HIS A 109 -0.75 -11.59 6.95
C HIS A 109 -0.68 -12.90 7.73
N THR A 110 -0.40 -14.00 7.03
CA THR A 110 -0.24 -15.32 7.67
C THR A 110 1.23 -15.53 7.98
N SER A 111 1.68 -14.98 9.10
CA SER A 111 2.98 -15.34 9.68
C SER A 111 2.86 -16.72 10.34
N GLY A 112 3.85 -17.59 10.14
CA GLY A 112 3.95 -18.87 10.86
C GLY A 112 4.22 -18.70 12.36
N SER A 113 4.46 -17.46 12.80
CA SER A 113 4.70 -17.04 14.17
C SER A 113 3.62 -16.05 14.60
N SER A 114 3.13 -16.20 15.83
CA SER A 114 2.05 -15.41 16.42
C SER A 114 2.32 -13.90 16.35
N LEU A 115 1.25 -13.11 16.19
CA LEU A 115 1.30 -11.65 16.33
C LEU A 115 1.89 -11.30 17.71
N GLN A 116 3.12 -10.81 17.75
CA GLN A 116 3.75 -10.37 18.98
C GLN A 116 3.25 -8.96 19.31
N SER A 117 2.10 -8.88 19.99
CA SER A 117 1.69 -7.64 20.64
C SER A 117 2.71 -7.30 21.73
N ASP A 118 3.42 -6.18 21.57
CA ASP A 118 4.29 -5.65 22.61
C ASP A 118 3.42 -5.24 23.81
N LYS A 119 3.45 -6.05 24.87
CA LYS A 119 2.68 -5.82 26.10
C LYS A 119 3.09 -4.55 26.86
N ARG A 120 4.10 -3.80 26.40
CA ARG A 120 4.62 -2.62 27.12
C ARG A 120 3.64 -1.45 27.26
N HIS A 121 2.51 -1.46 26.55
CA HIS A 121 1.47 -0.40 26.69
C HIS A 121 0.05 -0.93 26.98
N PHE A 122 -0.12 -2.20 27.32
CA PHE A 122 -1.40 -2.73 27.80
C PHE A 122 -1.47 -2.71 29.34
N TRP A 123 -1.53 -1.51 29.93
CA TRP A 123 -1.82 -1.35 31.36
C TRP A 123 -3.13 -0.58 31.58
N HIS A 124 -3.97 -1.20 32.42
CA HIS A 124 -5.24 -0.74 32.97
C HIS A 124 -6.54 -1.10 32.22
N ILE A 125 -6.80 -2.39 32.03
CA ILE A 125 -8.16 -2.87 32.28
C ILE A 125 -8.24 -3.08 33.79
N LYS A 126 -8.75 -2.10 34.55
CA LYS A 126 -9.13 -2.35 35.93
C LYS A 126 -10.26 -3.37 35.92
N GLN A 127 -9.96 -4.62 36.27
CA GLN A 127 -11.01 -5.56 36.67
C GLN A 127 -11.72 -4.91 37.87
N PHE A 128 -13.00 -4.56 37.68
CA PHE A 128 -13.85 -4.19 38.80
C PHE A 128 -13.95 -5.42 39.71
N PRO A 129 -13.69 -5.30 41.02
CA PRO A 129 -13.89 -6.42 41.92
C PRO A 129 -15.37 -6.80 41.90
N ASP A 130 -15.64 -8.07 41.62
CA ASP A 130 -16.95 -8.69 41.71
C ASP A 130 -17.56 -8.37 43.09
N LYS A 131 -18.61 -7.53 43.08
CA LYS A 131 -19.38 -7.25 44.28
C LYS A 131 -20.19 -8.50 44.60
N ARG A 132 -19.62 -9.39 45.40
CA ARG A 132 -20.40 -10.33 46.21
C ARG A 132 -21.42 -9.53 47.02
N SER A 133 -22.70 -9.64 46.67
CA SER A 133 -23.81 -9.21 47.51
C SER A 133 -24.76 -10.39 47.69
N ILE A 134 -24.90 -10.78 48.96
CA ILE A 134 -25.71 -11.88 49.50
C ILE A 134 -27.20 -11.49 49.47
N ARG A 135 -28.07 -12.41 49.05
CA ARG A 135 -29.43 -12.71 49.60
C ARG A 135 -29.70 -14.19 49.26
N ILE A 136 -30.17 -15.05 50.14
CA ILE A 136 -31.29 -14.96 51.11
C ILE A 136 -30.90 -15.68 52.40
#